data_AF-Q54W84-F1
#
_entry.id   AF-Q54W84-F1
#
_cell.length_a   1.000
_cell.length_b   1.000
_cell.length_c   1.000
_cell.angle_alpha   90.00
_cell.angle_beta   90.00
_cell.angle_gamma   90.00
#
_symmetry.space_group_name_H-M   'P 1'
#
loop_
_entity.id
_entity.type
_entity.pdbx_description
1 polymer ?
#
loop_
_entity_poly.entity_id
_entity_poly.type
_entity_poly.pdbx_seq_one_letter_code
_entity_poly.pdbx_strand_id
1 'polypeptide(L)'
;MIRNLISNQFKSVLNEIKIGSPNFLIKSNNNNNNNYAHTLSNYYIKSCFSTRILSDKQKSKIRNEKKLKREKLKFEYNIPTQENNNQNNQNNENNQNNENNNNFSFSDLINGGKPMSSEDIKNKLNIMTDSKSTDSMDRKYLKEVNSISELKLERLVLELKNIPKAFFRNKQNHLMYIKYLTTVTKGIIFTNMATWYKFRRIDFTNNYGTELLKLYGDDHIQALISIFPSYKWQLWKFPTLNPSFWSNDKNAISYLTWFINKTKGDSKKLSSCYGITKKHFTQNYGHHLLKINQDSLPHVFLRYFPDYDWKVWLFDSHPEGYLKKYFSEKKNVKNYLLWLGFKILGYKSYEDFYKLGLGDLKRNYGLIAISNSKYKSSIQKFVSSTLDEEFKWEIWRFRVIPRHRRNFGILNEYINHLYKLLNCSTPEELIQIVDSKLNEDPTTDIIKITGGKDILNEFGGSLKSSFEKIENKERQEEEEEEEEEEEEDDDEKDYEFDDLFEIDQKDEHIKEYEKDLKDESSSSPYKTDKLYFKPKKTTNTKYNKKK
;
A
#
# COMPACT_ATOMS: atom_id res chain seq x y z
N MET A 1 27.09 -34.99 -8.36
CA MET A 1 27.42 -33.57 -8.66
C MET A 1 26.47 -32.57 -8.00
N ILE A 2 25.15 -32.65 -8.21
CA ILE A 2 24.16 -31.69 -7.67
C ILE A 2 24.16 -31.63 -6.12
N ARG A 3 24.27 -32.78 -5.44
CA ARG A 3 24.39 -32.85 -3.97
C ARG A 3 25.61 -32.11 -3.40
N ASN A 4 26.73 -32.11 -4.13
CA ASN A 4 27.95 -31.38 -3.75
C ASN A 4 27.83 -29.87 -4.04
N LEU A 5 27.11 -29.47 -5.09
CA LEU A 5 26.81 -28.06 -5.35
C LEU A 5 25.93 -27.44 -4.28
N ILE A 6 24.89 -28.15 -3.83
CA ILE A 6 23.96 -27.67 -2.78
C ILE A 6 24.67 -27.60 -1.42
N SER A 7 25.51 -28.59 -1.09
CA SER A 7 26.30 -28.59 0.16
C SER A 7 27.34 -27.47 0.20
N ASN A 8 27.97 -27.14 -0.94
CA ASN A 8 28.96 -26.07 -1.02
C ASN A 8 28.32 -24.67 -0.99
N GLN A 9 27.13 -24.48 -1.58
CA GLN A 9 26.39 -23.22 -1.43
C GLN A 9 25.87 -23.00 0.00
N PHE A 10 25.41 -24.06 0.68
CA PHE A 10 25.01 -23.95 2.10
C PHE A 10 26.19 -23.67 3.03
N LYS A 11 27.38 -24.25 2.76
CA LYS A 11 28.62 -23.95 3.52
C LYS A 11 29.14 -22.53 3.28
N SER A 12 28.97 -21.97 2.08
CA SER A 12 29.34 -20.58 1.77
C SER A 12 28.46 -19.57 2.54
N VAL A 13 27.15 -19.80 2.61
CA VAL A 13 26.21 -18.95 3.34
C VAL A 13 26.39 -19.06 4.87
N LEU A 14 26.79 -20.23 5.38
CA LEU A 14 27.09 -20.41 6.81
C LEU A 14 28.47 -19.88 7.24
N ASN A 15 29.45 -19.80 6.33
CA ASN A 15 30.77 -19.26 6.62
C ASN A 15 30.84 -17.73 6.55
N GLU A 16 29.97 -17.07 5.80
CA GLU A 16 29.84 -15.59 5.82
C GLU A 16 29.19 -15.05 7.11
N ILE A 17 28.60 -15.91 7.94
CA ILE A 17 28.07 -15.57 9.27
C ILE A 17 29.17 -15.69 10.36
N LYS A 18 30.36 -16.20 10.01
CA LYS A 18 31.46 -16.46 10.95
C LYS A 18 32.74 -15.69 10.61
N ILE A 19 32.70 -14.37 10.50
CA ILE A 19 33.93 -13.55 10.52
C ILE A 19 33.69 -12.27 11.33
N GLY A 20 34.32 -12.20 12.51
CA GLY A 20 34.58 -10.95 13.23
C GLY A 20 33.98 -10.86 14.64
N SER A 21 34.66 -11.42 15.66
CA SER A 21 35.18 -10.61 16.78
C SER A 21 35.96 -11.47 17.80
N PRO A 22 37.17 -11.08 18.24
CA PRO A 22 37.90 -11.75 19.30
C PRO A 22 37.52 -11.22 20.70
N ASN A 23 37.42 -12.17 21.65
CA ASN A 23 37.66 -12.07 23.09
C ASN A 23 37.19 -10.83 23.86
N PHE A 24 36.06 -10.95 24.57
CA PHE A 24 35.93 -10.39 25.92
C PHE A 24 35.02 -11.28 26.78
N LEU A 25 35.64 -11.91 27.79
CA LEU A 25 35.02 -12.62 28.91
C LEU A 25 34.34 -11.60 29.84
N ILE A 26 33.01 -11.53 29.91
CA ILE A 26 32.28 -11.08 31.10
C ILE A 26 31.01 -11.92 31.28
N LYS A 27 30.81 -12.31 32.54
CA LYS A 27 29.84 -13.25 33.10
C LYS A 27 28.37 -13.00 32.73
N SER A 28 27.66 -14.12 32.69
CA SER A 28 26.22 -14.27 32.52
C SER A 28 25.40 -13.47 33.54
N ASN A 29 24.38 -12.76 33.05
CA ASN A 29 23.14 -12.61 33.78
C ASN A 29 21.95 -12.44 32.83
N ASN A 30 20.92 -13.25 33.08
CA ASN A 30 19.67 -13.37 32.35
C ASN A 30 18.80 -12.09 32.43
N ASN A 31 17.88 -11.97 31.48
CA ASN A 31 16.77 -11.00 31.37
C ASN A 31 17.06 -9.69 30.62
N ASN A 32 16.68 -9.67 29.32
CA ASN A 32 15.96 -8.58 28.63
C ASN A 32 16.24 -8.60 27.11
N ASN A 33 15.47 -9.38 26.34
CA ASN A 33 15.57 -9.37 24.87
C ASN A 33 14.20 -9.38 24.16
N ASN A 34 13.24 -8.56 24.65
CA ASN A 34 11.92 -8.37 24.03
C ASN A 34 11.61 -6.92 23.59
N ASN A 35 12.57 -5.99 23.65
CA ASN A 35 12.26 -4.55 23.45
C ASN A 35 12.33 -4.04 22.00
N TYR A 36 12.94 -4.73 21.05
CA TYR A 36 13.08 -4.18 19.68
C TYR A 36 11.83 -4.33 18.81
N ALA A 37 11.10 -5.45 18.91
CA ALA A 37 9.84 -5.66 18.18
C ALA A 37 8.70 -4.79 18.73
N HIS A 38 8.69 -4.57 20.05
CA HIS A 38 7.70 -3.74 20.72
C HIS A 38 7.86 -2.25 20.38
N THR A 39 9.07 -1.78 20.05
CA THR A 39 9.35 -0.38 19.74
C THR A 39 8.85 0.04 18.36
N LEU A 40 8.97 -0.84 17.35
CA LEU A 40 8.40 -0.59 16.02
C LEU A 40 6.87 -0.63 16.03
N SER A 41 6.27 -1.65 16.68
CA SER A 41 4.82 -1.74 16.86
C SER A 41 4.26 -0.54 17.64
N ASN A 42 4.90 -0.13 18.75
CA ASN A 42 4.46 1.03 19.53
C ASN A 42 4.68 2.38 18.81
N TYR A 43 5.71 2.51 17.98
CA TYR A 43 5.95 3.73 17.18
C TYR A 43 4.86 3.90 16.10
N TYR A 44 4.44 2.81 15.45
CA TYR A 44 3.34 2.84 14.49
C TYR A 44 1.98 3.00 15.17
N ILE A 45 1.71 2.31 16.29
CA ILE A 45 0.46 2.48 17.05
C ILE A 45 0.34 3.90 17.63
N LYS A 46 1.42 4.51 18.13
CA LYS A 46 1.37 5.90 18.65
C LYS A 46 1.30 6.97 17.55
N SER A 47 1.86 6.73 16.37
CA SER A 47 1.80 7.73 15.27
C SER A 47 0.45 7.71 14.55
N CYS A 48 -0.26 6.58 14.52
CA CYS A 48 -1.58 6.46 13.90
C CYS A 48 -2.76 6.91 14.80
N PHE A 49 -2.57 7.05 16.12
CA PHE A 49 -3.67 7.35 17.07
C PHE A 49 -3.53 8.65 17.88
N SER A 50 -2.61 9.55 17.53
CA SER A 50 -2.51 10.88 18.16
C SER A 50 -3.51 11.88 17.56
N THR A 51 -4.81 11.64 17.74
CA THR A 51 -5.80 12.71 17.65
C THR A 51 -5.89 13.38 19.02
N ARG A 52 -5.20 14.52 19.20
CA ARG A 52 -5.50 15.43 20.32
C ARG A 52 -6.98 15.78 20.25
N ILE A 53 -7.77 15.19 21.14
CA ILE A 53 -9.16 15.58 21.39
C ILE A 53 -9.08 16.99 21.98
N LEU A 54 -9.23 18.00 21.12
CA LEU A 54 -9.45 19.36 21.58
C LEU A 54 -10.74 19.37 22.40
N SER A 55 -10.69 19.96 23.59
CA SER A 55 -11.91 20.19 24.37
C SER A 55 -12.85 21.09 23.56
N ASP A 56 -14.17 21.01 23.81
CA ASP A 56 -15.13 21.82 23.06
C ASP A 56 -14.89 23.33 23.28
N LYS A 57 -14.28 23.71 24.41
CA LYS A 57 -13.81 25.07 24.69
C LYS A 57 -12.63 25.51 23.78
N GLN A 58 -11.73 24.59 23.43
CA GLN A 58 -10.66 24.87 22.46
C GLN A 58 -11.18 24.92 21.02
N LYS A 59 -12.15 24.06 20.66
CA LYS A 59 -12.80 24.10 19.34
C LYS A 59 -13.57 25.41 19.15
N SER A 60 -14.29 25.89 20.17
CA SER A 60 -15.03 27.16 20.10
C SER A 60 -14.08 28.36 19.96
N LYS A 61 -12.95 28.38 20.69
CA LYS A 61 -11.92 29.41 20.56
C LYS A 61 -11.33 29.46 19.14
N ILE A 62 -10.99 28.32 18.55
CA ILE A 62 -10.49 28.25 17.17
C ILE A 62 -11.56 28.67 16.15
N ARG A 63 -12.84 28.32 16.38
CA ARG A 63 -13.95 28.79 15.54
C ARG A 63 -14.08 30.31 15.58
N ASN A 64 -14.00 30.90 16.77
CA ASN A 64 -14.11 32.35 16.97
C ASN A 64 -12.92 33.10 16.35
N GLU A 65 -11.69 32.60 16.51
CA GLU A 65 -10.51 33.20 15.86
C GLU A 65 -10.57 33.13 14.32
N LYS A 66 -11.08 32.02 13.75
CA LYS A 66 -11.30 31.91 12.31
C LYS A 66 -12.41 32.83 11.81
N LYS A 67 -13.48 33.01 12.58
CA LYS A 67 -14.57 33.95 12.27
C LYS A 67 -14.04 35.39 12.29
N LEU A 68 -13.30 35.77 13.33
CA LEU A 68 -12.68 37.10 13.46
C LEU A 68 -11.67 37.39 12.35
N LYS A 69 -10.86 36.40 11.93
CA LYS A 69 -9.96 36.55 10.76
C LYS A 69 -10.72 36.74 9.45
N ARG A 70 -11.83 36.01 9.25
CA ARG A 70 -12.69 36.18 8.05
C ARG A 70 -13.39 37.53 8.05
N GLU A 71 -13.83 38.03 9.20
CA GLU A 71 -14.43 39.36 9.33
C GLU A 71 -13.42 40.48 9.10
N LYS A 72 -12.18 40.36 9.62
CA LYS A 72 -11.08 41.31 9.31
C LYS A 72 -10.72 41.33 7.83
N LEU A 73 -10.63 40.16 7.18
CA LEU A 73 -10.38 40.06 5.74
C LEU A 73 -11.52 40.61 4.87
N LYS A 74 -12.77 40.63 5.38
CA LYS A 74 -13.91 41.26 4.70
C LYS A 74 -13.88 42.79 4.82
N PHE A 75 -13.25 43.35 5.85
CA PHE A 75 -13.10 44.81 6.00
C PHE A 75 -11.90 45.39 5.22
N GLU A 76 -10.87 44.60 4.92
CA GLU A 76 -9.68 45.07 4.19
C GLU A 76 -9.79 45.02 2.66
N TYR A 77 -10.83 44.39 2.10
CA TYR A 77 -11.04 44.30 0.65
C TYR A 77 -12.46 44.68 0.26
N ASN A 78 -12.77 45.99 0.34
CA ASN A 78 -13.88 46.58 -0.39
C ASN A 78 -13.42 46.87 -1.83
N ILE A 79 -13.66 45.93 -2.74
CA ILE A 79 -13.61 46.19 -4.19
C ILE A 79 -15.05 46.05 -4.73
N PRO A 80 -15.64 47.11 -5.31
CA PRO A 80 -16.95 47.03 -5.93
C PRO A 80 -16.87 46.15 -7.18
N THR A 81 -17.65 45.07 -7.22
CA THR A 81 -17.90 44.31 -8.44
C THR A 81 -18.98 45.02 -9.25
N GLN A 82 -18.61 45.58 -10.40
CA GLN A 82 -19.57 45.93 -11.44
C GLN A 82 -19.92 44.68 -12.24
N GLU A 83 -21.22 44.40 -12.29
CA GLU A 83 -21.86 43.44 -13.18
C GLU A 83 -21.74 43.94 -14.62
N ASN A 84 -21.33 43.05 -15.53
CA ASN A 84 -21.64 43.21 -16.95
C ASN A 84 -21.98 41.84 -17.52
N ASN A 85 -23.26 41.71 -17.83
CA ASN A 85 -23.85 40.63 -18.62
C ASN A 85 -23.26 40.66 -20.03
N ASN A 86 -22.87 39.51 -20.57
CA ASN A 86 -23.09 39.23 -21.98
C ASN A 86 -23.18 37.73 -22.25
N GLN A 87 -24.24 37.42 -23.00
CA GLN A 87 -24.72 36.11 -23.40
C GLN A 87 -23.95 35.55 -24.61
N ASN A 88 -24.19 34.27 -24.88
CA ASN A 88 -24.09 33.57 -26.16
C ASN A 88 -22.70 33.16 -26.68
N ASN A 89 -22.37 31.87 -26.57
CA ASN A 89 -22.62 30.91 -27.66
C ASN A 89 -22.07 29.51 -27.29
N GLN A 90 -22.96 28.53 -27.23
CA GLN A 90 -22.65 27.10 -27.37
C GLN A 90 -22.62 26.75 -28.86
N ASN A 91 -21.69 25.88 -29.27
CA ASN A 91 -21.91 24.87 -30.31
C ASN A 91 -20.73 23.88 -30.33
N ASN A 92 -21.07 22.61 -30.14
CA ASN A 92 -20.67 21.41 -30.91
C ASN A 92 -19.18 21.16 -31.19
N GLU A 93 -18.62 19.95 -31.13
CA GLU A 93 -19.14 18.58 -31.08
C GLU A 93 -17.93 17.62 -30.90
N ASN A 94 -18.20 16.47 -30.29
CA ASN A 94 -17.69 15.14 -30.64
C ASN A 94 -16.21 14.92 -30.99
N ASN A 95 -15.49 14.17 -30.13
CA ASN A 95 -14.82 12.97 -30.64
C ASN A 95 -14.65 11.88 -29.59
N GLN A 96 -15.09 10.69 -29.99
CA GLN A 96 -15.25 9.47 -29.24
C GLN A 96 -13.94 8.67 -29.07
N ASN A 97 -13.90 7.92 -27.97
CA ASN A 97 -13.43 6.55 -27.82
C ASN A 97 -12.02 6.16 -28.31
N ASN A 98 -11.13 5.89 -27.36
CA ASN A 98 -10.27 4.70 -27.43
C ASN A 98 -9.80 4.29 -26.02
N GLU A 99 -10.61 3.48 -25.34
CA GLU A 99 -10.19 2.76 -24.12
C GLU A 99 -9.45 1.48 -24.54
N ASN A 100 -8.12 1.58 -24.63
CA ASN A 100 -7.26 0.40 -24.70
C ASN A 100 -7.08 -0.18 -23.29
N ASN A 101 -7.76 -1.31 -23.04
CA ASN A 101 -7.55 -2.19 -21.90
C ASN A 101 -6.15 -2.83 -21.98
N ASN A 102 -5.14 -2.16 -21.42
CA ASN A 102 -3.83 -2.76 -21.17
C ASN A 102 -3.86 -3.49 -19.82
N ASN A 103 -4.16 -4.79 -19.85
CA ASN A 103 -3.93 -5.71 -18.75
C ASN A 103 -2.41 -5.86 -18.51
N PHE A 104 -1.85 -5.00 -17.68
CA PHE A 104 -0.45 -5.07 -17.24
C PHE A 104 -0.30 -6.19 -16.20
N SER A 105 0.45 -7.24 -16.54
CA SER A 105 0.77 -8.32 -15.61
C SER A 105 1.87 -7.87 -14.64
N PHE A 106 1.80 -8.31 -13.38
CA PHE A 106 2.82 -8.00 -12.37
C PHE A 106 4.20 -8.57 -12.75
N SER A 107 4.22 -9.64 -13.57
CA SER A 107 5.44 -10.20 -14.16
C SER A 107 6.21 -9.23 -15.03
N ASP A 108 5.53 -8.28 -15.68
CA ASP A 108 6.12 -7.45 -16.72
C ASP A 108 6.91 -6.27 -16.14
N LEU A 109 6.65 -5.92 -14.87
CA LEU A 109 7.42 -4.93 -14.13
C LEU A 109 8.82 -5.41 -13.73
N ILE A 110 9.11 -6.71 -13.85
CA ILE A 110 10.40 -7.31 -13.47
C ILE A 110 11.35 -7.40 -14.67
N ASN A 111 10.85 -7.33 -15.91
CA ASN A 111 11.61 -7.58 -17.13
C ASN A 111 11.62 -6.36 -18.07
N GLY A 112 12.42 -5.35 -17.78
CA GLY A 112 12.60 -4.23 -18.72
C GLY A 112 13.48 -3.11 -18.20
N GLY A 113 14.77 -3.14 -18.57
CA GLY A 113 15.76 -2.10 -18.27
C GLY A 113 16.82 -2.56 -17.27
N LYS A 114 18.09 -2.35 -17.60
CA LYS A 114 19.23 -2.67 -16.72
C LYS A 114 19.08 -1.83 -15.43
N PRO A 115 18.87 -2.44 -14.25
CA PRO A 115 18.69 -1.69 -13.01
C PRO A 115 19.98 -0.93 -12.70
N MET A 116 19.83 0.32 -12.27
CA MET A 116 20.93 1.13 -11.78
C MET A 116 21.47 0.47 -10.51
N SER A 117 22.78 0.21 -10.41
CA SER A 117 23.33 -0.57 -9.31
C SER A 117 23.07 0.11 -7.95
N SER A 118 22.97 -0.68 -6.87
CA SER A 118 22.87 -0.14 -5.51
C SER A 118 23.98 0.86 -5.18
N GLU A 119 25.17 0.68 -5.76
CA GLU A 119 26.32 1.56 -5.55
C GLU A 119 26.14 2.90 -6.27
N ASP A 120 25.58 2.89 -7.48
CA ASP A 120 25.21 4.11 -8.21
C ASP A 120 24.12 4.91 -7.48
N ILE A 121 23.15 4.21 -6.86
CA ILE A 121 22.11 4.83 -6.04
C ILE A 121 22.74 5.48 -4.80
N LYS A 122 23.61 4.77 -4.08
CA LYS A 122 24.34 5.28 -2.90
C LYS A 122 25.23 6.48 -3.23
N ASN A 123 25.97 6.43 -4.34
CA ASN A 123 26.85 7.52 -4.75
C ASN A 123 26.07 8.79 -5.10
N LYS A 124 24.90 8.66 -5.75
CA LYS A 124 24.01 9.80 -6.02
C LYS A 124 23.37 10.38 -4.77
N LEU A 125 23.10 9.56 -3.76
CA LEU A 125 22.51 9.99 -2.49
C LEU A 125 23.41 10.99 -1.73
N ASN A 126 24.74 10.90 -1.87
CA ASN A 126 25.69 11.73 -1.13
C ASN A 126 25.88 13.16 -1.70
N ILE A 127 25.37 13.49 -2.90
CA ILE A 127 25.74 14.74 -3.61
C ILE A 127 24.75 15.92 -3.32
N MET A 128 23.63 15.69 -2.62
CA MET A 128 22.48 16.61 -2.66
C MET A 128 22.36 17.71 -1.58
N THR A 129 23.29 17.94 -0.66
CA THR A 129 23.03 18.78 0.54
C THR A 129 23.94 19.99 0.75
N ASP A 130 24.10 20.86 -0.24
CA ASP A 130 24.85 22.11 -0.06
C ASP A 130 23.96 23.35 -0.22
N SER A 131 23.34 23.79 0.89
CA SER A 131 22.34 24.86 0.92
C SER A 131 22.92 26.27 0.98
N LYS A 132 24.23 26.44 1.21
CA LYS A 132 24.84 27.77 1.38
C LYS A 132 25.04 28.53 0.07
N SER A 133 25.09 27.86 -1.08
CA SER A 133 25.42 28.52 -2.36
C SER A 133 24.24 29.32 -2.95
N THR A 134 23.00 29.00 -2.59
CA THR A 134 21.80 29.64 -3.18
C THR A 134 21.63 31.09 -2.72
N ASP A 135 21.94 31.38 -1.45
CA ASP A 135 21.72 32.70 -0.85
C ASP A 135 22.62 33.80 -1.41
N SER A 136 23.79 33.44 -1.94
CA SER A 136 24.70 34.39 -2.59
C SER A 136 24.16 34.83 -3.96
N MET A 137 23.68 33.86 -4.74
CA MET A 137 23.13 34.10 -6.07
C MET A 137 21.82 34.90 -6.00
N ASP A 138 20.95 34.58 -5.05
CA ASP A 138 19.69 35.31 -4.81
C ASP A 138 19.95 36.79 -4.55
N ARG A 139 20.91 37.11 -3.66
CA ARG A 139 21.26 38.50 -3.32
C ARG A 139 21.85 39.26 -4.49
N LYS A 140 22.75 38.64 -5.26
CA LYS A 140 23.33 39.27 -6.45
C LYS A 140 22.25 39.58 -7.49
N TYR A 141 21.39 38.60 -7.78
CA TYR A 141 20.33 38.75 -8.76
C TYR A 141 19.28 39.80 -8.34
N LEU A 142 18.86 39.81 -7.07
CA LEU A 142 17.91 40.81 -6.56
C LEU A 142 18.46 42.24 -6.67
N LYS A 143 19.75 42.46 -6.38
CA LYS A 143 20.38 43.77 -6.58
C LYS A 143 20.36 44.20 -8.05
N GLU A 144 20.56 43.26 -8.96
CA GLU A 144 20.57 43.50 -10.40
C GLU A 144 19.17 43.67 -11.03
N VAL A 145 18.13 43.07 -10.43
CA VAL A 145 16.72 43.26 -10.83
C VAL A 145 16.26 44.64 -10.40
N ASN A 146 16.54 45.02 -9.15
CA ASN A 146 16.12 46.29 -8.56
C ASN A 146 16.86 47.51 -9.15
N SER A 147 17.91 47.32 -9.96
CA SER A 147 18.70 48.42 -10.55
C SER A 147 18.23 48.87 -11.95
N ILE A 148 17.17 48.27 -12.50
CA ILE A 148 16.58 48.74 -13.77
C ILE A 148 15.74 49.98 -13.51
N SER A 149 16.14 51.11 -14.10
CA SER A 149 15.34 52.33 -14.09
C SER A 149 14.09 52.20 -14.97
N GLU A 150 13.01 52.91 -14.63
CA GLU A 150 11.75 52.92 -15.40
C GLU A 150 11.95 53.26 -16.88
N LEU A 151 12.81 54.25 -17.19
CA LEU A 151 13.17 54.62 -18.57
C LEU A 151 13.78 53.46 -19.37
N LYS A 152 14.56 52.58 -18.73
CA LYS A 152 15.10 51.38 -19.41
C LYS A 152 13.99 50.37 -19.71
N LEU A 153 12.93 50.34 -18.90
CA LEU A 153 11.79 49.44 -19.07
C LEU A 153 10.93 49.84 -20.28
N GLU A 154 10.64 51.13 -20.46
CA GLU A 154 9.85 51.63 -21.60
C GLU A 154 10.53 51.33 -22.94
N ARG A 155 11.83 51.61 -23.03
CA ARG A 155 12.63 51.28 -24.22
C ARG A 155 12.63 49.78 -24.50
N LEU A 156 12.78 48.96 -23.46
CA LEU A 156 12.74 47.51 -23.59
C LEU A 156 11.39 47.02 -24.12
N VAL A 157 10.28 47.59 -23.65
CA VAL A 157 8.93 47.26 -24.15
C VAL A 157 8.79 47.58 -25.64
N LEU A 158 9.30 48.72 -26.09
CA LEU A 158 9.31 49.09 -27.51
C LEU A 158 10.12 48.11 -28.36
N GLU A 159 11.32 47.71 -27.91
CA GLU A 159 12.17 46.73 -28.60
C GLU A 159 11.50 45.34 -28.66
N LEU A 160 10.89 44.90 -27.56
CA LEU A 160 10.14 43.63 -27.50
C LEU A 160 8.91 43.62 -28.43
N LYS A 161 8.23 44.76 -28.61
CA LYS A 161 7.09 44.87 -29.53
C LYS A 161 7.51 44.91 -31.00
N ASN A 162 8.53 45.72 -31.32
CA ASN A 162 8.83 46.04 -32.72
C ASN A 162 9.79 45.04 -33.38
N ILE A 163 10.73 44.47 -32.61
CA ILE A 163 11.80 43.62 -33.15
C ILE A 163 12.12 42.39 -32.26
N PRO A 164 11.11 41.62 -31.78
CA PRO A 164 11.34 40.55 -30.80
C PRO A 164 12.36 39.51 -31.28
N LYS A 165 12.31 39.11 -32.56
CA LYS A 165 13.25 38.15 -33.15
C LYS A 165 14.69 38.64 -33.08
N ALA A 166 14.95 39.90 -33.46
CA ALA A 166 16.29 40.47 -33.43
C ALA A 166 16.76 40.70 -31.99
N PHE A 167 15.85 41.14 -31.12
CA PHE A 167 16.12 41.34 -29.70
C PHE A 167 16.61 40.05 -29.02
N PHE A 168 15.91 38.93 -29.22
CA PHE A 168 16.26 37.65 -28.58
C PHE A 168 17.41 36.88 -29.24
N ARG A 169 17.94 37.32 -30.40
CA ARG A 169 19.20 36.76 -30.93
C ARG A 169 20.40 37.03 -30.02
N ASN A 170 20.35 38.10 -29.24
CA ASN A 170 21.38 38.44 -28.27
C ASN A 170 21.09 37.77 -26.92
N LYS A 171 21.99 36.90 -26.43
CA LYS A 171 21.81 36.19 -25.15
C LYS A 171 21.76 37.13 -23.94
N GLN A 172 22.45 38.27 -23.97
CA GLN A 172 22.42 39.26 -22.90
C GLN A 172 21.02 39.87 -22.74
N ASN A 173 20.27 39.97 -23.84
CA ASN A 173 18.90 40.48 -23.83
C ASN A 173 17.92 39.50 -23.17
N HIS A 174 18.26 38.20 -23.06
CA HIS A 174 17.44 37.23 -22.34
C HIS A 174 17.36 37.58 -20.84
N LEU A 175 18.49 38.00 -20.26
CA LEU A 175 18.53 38.44 -18.86
C LEU A 175 17.71 39.72 -18.65
N MET A 176 17.80 40.68 -19.59
CA MET A 176 16.98 41.91 -19.53
C MET A 176 15.48 41.59 -19.59
N TYR A 177 15.09 40.69 -20.50
CA TYR A 177 13.71 40.23 -20.63
C TYR A 177 13.18 39.58 -19.36
N ILE A 178 13.97 38.68 -18.76
CA ILE A 178 13.59 38.00 -17.52
C ILE A 178 13.43 39.00 -16.38
N LYS A 179 14.29 40.03 -16.28
CA LYS A 179 14.09 41.11 -15.32
C LYS A 179 12.79 41.90 -15.58
N TYR A 180 12.50 42.24 -16.83
CA TYR A 180 11.20 42.81 -17.21
C TYR A 180 10.02 41.91 -16.79
N LEU A 181 10.12 40.61 -17.04
CA LEU A 181 9.07 39.66 -16.69
C LEU A 181 8.77 39.66 -15.19
N THR A 182 9.77 39.87 -14.34
CA THR A 182 9.58 40.00 -12.88
C THR A 182 8.84 41.28 -12.46
N THR A 183 8.82 42.33 -13.27
CA THR A 183 8.15 43.59 -12.95
C THR A 183 6.73 43.67 -13.49
N VAL A 184 6.44 43.03 -14.62
CA VAL A 184 5.12 43.16 -15.30
C VAL A 184 4.14 42.03 -15.00
N THR A 185 4.60 40.88 -14.49
CA THR A 185 3.72 39.72 -14.30
C THR A 185 2.81 39.89 -13.09
N LYS A 186 1.53 40.19 -13.35
CA LYS A 186 0.51 40.43 -12.31
C LYS A 186 0.42 39.25 -11.33
N GLY A 187 0.43 39.56 -10.04
CA GLY A 187 0.26 38.58 -8.96
C GLY A 187 1.53 37.82 -8.55
N ILE A 188 2.66 38.03 -9.23
CA ILE A 188 3.94 37.41 -8.87
C ILE A 188 4.90 38.49 -8.38
N ILE A 189 5.11 38.56 -7.05
CA ILE A 189 6.14 39.40 -6.44
C ILE A 189 7.44 38.61 -6.41
N PHE A 190 8.44 39.04 -7.18
CA PHE A 190 9.75 38.40 -7.21
C PHE A 190 10.55 38.70 -5.93
N THR A 191 10.80 37.67 -5.11
CA THR A 191 11.53 37.82 -3.84
C THR A 191 12.84 37.06 -3.79
N ASN A 192 13.02 36.06 -4.64
CA ASN A 192 14.21 35.19 -4.75
C ASN A 192 14.08 34.29 -5.98
N MET A 193 15.13 33.55 -6.32
CA MET A 193 15.11 32.63 -7.46
C MET A 193 14.01 31.55 -7.38
N ALA A 194 13.57 31.15 -6.18
CA ALA A 194 12.46 30.20 -6.06
C ALA A 194 11.11 30.79 -6.51
N THR A 195 11.00 32.11 -6.69
CA THR A 195 9.82 32.74 -7.28
C THR A 195 9.62 32.31 -8.74
N TRP A 196 10.70 31.94 -9.46
CA TRP A 196 10.62 31.44 -10.82
C TRP A 196 9.76 30.18 -10.98
N TYR A 197 9.65 29.34 -9.94
CA TYR A 197 8.75 28.17 -9.98
C TYR A 197 7.26 28.53 -10.08
N LYS A 198 6.88 29.79 -9.83
CA LYS A 198 5.49 30.27 -9.97
C LYS A 198 5.15 30.71 -11.39
N PHE A 199 6.15 30.99 -12.22
CA PHE A 199 5.94 31.39 -13.60
C PHE A 199 5.52 30.20 -14.45
N ARG A 200 4.64 30.47 -15.41
CA ARG A 200 4.10 29.51 -16.37
C ARG A 200 4.40 30.00 -17.78
N ARG A 201 4.31 29.11 -18.76
CA ARG A 201 4.45 29.45 -20.19
C ARG A 201 3.58 30.64 -20.61
N ILE A 202 2.34 30.73 -20.11
CA ILE A 202 1.40 31.82 -20.42
C ILE A 202 1.96 33.20 -19.99
N ASP A 203 2.72 33.26 -18.90
CA ASP A 203 3.27 34.52 -18.40
C ASP A 203 4.34 35.05 -19.37
N PHE A 204 5.09 34.17 -20.02
CA PHE A 204 6.03 34.54 -21.08
C PHE A 204 5.29 34.99 -22.34
N THR A 205 4.32 34.21 -22.82
CA THR A 205 3.60 34.54 -24.07
C THR A 205 2.82 35.84 -23.96
N ASN A 206 2.20 36.11 -22.81
CA ASN A 206 1.44 37.34 -22.57
C ASN A 206 2.33 38.59 -22.45
N ASN A 207 3.62 38.41 -22.20
CA ASN A 207 4.59 39.50 -22.01
C ASN A 207 5.69 39.41 -23.08
N TYR A 208 5.32 39.28 -24.37
CA TYR A 208 6.22 39.34 -25.53
C TYR A 208 7.34 38.27 -25.59
N GLY A 209 7.26 37.21 -24.78
CA GLY A 209 8.26 36.16 -24.67
C GLY A 209 8.17 35.05 -25.70
N THR A 210 7.20 35.10 -26.62
CA THR A 210 6.97 34.01 -27.60
C THR A 210 8.21 33.69 -28.43
N GLU A 211 8.93 34.72 -28.91
CA GLU A 211 10.15 34.50 -29.69
C GLU A 211 11.32 33.99 -28.84
N LEU A 212 11.39 34.36 -27.55
CA LEU A 212 12.34 33.74 -26.61
C LEU A 212 12.05 32.26 -26.45
N LEU A 213 10.78 31.89 -26.22
CA LEU A 213 10.39 30.49 -26.01
C LEU A 213 10.71 29.62 -27.23
N LYS A 214 10.52 30.12 -28.45
CA LYS A 214 10.88 29.39 -29.68
C LYS A 214 12.35 28.99 -29.74
N LEU A 215 13.26 29.83 -29.23
CA LEU A 215 14.70 29.50 -29.16
C LEU A 215 15.00 28.32 -28.23
N TYR A 216 14.07 27.99 -27.34
CA TYR A 216 14.17 26.92 -26.33
C TYR A 216 13.12 25.82 -26.55
N GLY A 217 12.67 25.61 -27.79
CA GLY A 217 11.72 24.55 -28.13
C GLY A 217 10.34 24.75 -27.50
N ASP A 218 9.92 26.00 -27.33
CA ASP A 218 8.68 26.41 -26.67
C ASP A 218 8.58 26.03 -25.17
N ASP A 219 9.70 25.71 -24.52
CA ASP A 219 9.78 25.36 -23.10
C ASP A 219 10.39 26.49 -22.24
N HIS A 220 9.53 27.18 -21.48
CA HIS A 220 9.94 28.20 -20.51
C HIS A 220 10.89 27.69 -19.41
N ILE A 221 10.85 26.40 -19.06
CA ILE A 221 11.75 25.82 -18.06
C ILE A 221 13.16 25.74 -18.65
N GLN A 222 13.30 25.32 -19.91
CA GLN A 222 14.60 25.31 -20.61
C GLN A 222 15.16 26.71 -20.78
N ALA A 223 14.31 27.69 -21.08
CA ALA A 223 14.73 29.10 -21.13
C ALA A 223 15.32 29.55 -19.77
N LEU A 224 14.63 29.27 -18.65
CA LEU A 224 15.11 29.63 -17.31
C LEU A 224 16.41 28.92 -16.92
N ILE A 225 16.55 27.63 -17.22
CA ILE A 225 17.78 26.87 -16.95
C ILE A 225 18.95 27.46 -17.77
N SER A 226 18.71 27.78 -19.05
CA SER A 226 19.73 28.36 -19.91
C SER A 226 20.17 29.76 -19.46
N ILE A 227 19.26 30.56 -18.92
CA ILE A 227 19.54 31.93 -18.47
C ILE A 227 20.23 31.90 -17.08
N PHE A 228 19.91 30.93 -16.24
CA PHE A 228 20.44 30.76 -14.90
C PHE A 228 21.12 29.40 -14.68
N PRO A 229 22.22 29.10 -15.40
CA PRO A 229 22.84 27.78 -15.36
C PRO A 229 23.48 27.44 -14.01
N SER A 230 23.88 28.45 -13.24
CA SER A 230 24.47 28.25 -11.90
C SER A 230 23.45 27.98 -10.80
N TYR A 231 22.14 28.15 -11.07
CA TYR A 231 21.11 27.83 -10.10
C TYR A 231 20.74 26.34 -10.18
N LYS A 232 20.80 25.63 -9.04
CA LYS A 232 20.47 24.20 -8.97
C LYS A 232 18.95 24.00 -9.00
N TRP A 233 18.37 24.05 -10.20
CA TRP A 233 16.93 23.87 -10.40
C TRP A 233 16.43 22.49 -9.97
N GLN A 234 15.35 22.47 -9.18
CA GLN A 234 14.59 21.29 -8.81
C GLN A 234 13.38 21.19 -9.74
N LEU A 235 13.56 20.53 -10.88
CA LEU A 235 12.61 20.59 -12.00
C LEU A 235 11.18 20.18 -11.63
N TRP A 236 11.04 19.22 -10.71
CA TRP A 236 9.74 18.79 -10.18
C TRP A 236 8.95 19.90 -9.45
N LYS A 237 9.55 21.03 -9.07
CA LYS A 237 8.83 22.16 -8.47
C LYS A 237 8.06 23.00 -9.49
N PHE A 238 8.35 22.87 -10.79
CA PHE A 238 7.59 23.57 -11.81
C PHE A 238 6.21 22.91 -11.97
N PRO A 239 5.10 23.66 -11.86
CA PRO A 239 3.74 23.10 -11.93
C PRO A 239 3.38 22.56 -13.32
N THR A 240 4.06 23.02 -14.36
CA THR A 240 3.80 22.79 -15.79
C THR A 240 4.80 21.81 -16.43
N LEU A 241 5.47 21.00 -15.63
CA LEU A 241 6.48 20.06 -16.12
C LEU A 241 5.87 19.03 -17.07
N ASN A 242 6.53 18.78 -18.21
CA ASN A 242 6.07 17.81 -19.22
C ASN A 242 5.92 16.41 -18.60
N PRO A 243 4.82 15.67 -18.84
CA PRO A 243 4.66 14.29 -18.37
C PRO A 243 5.83 13.35 -18.72
N SER A 244 6.52 13.58 -19.84
CA SER A 244 7.71 12.82 -20.24
C SER A 244 8.87 12.92 -19.24
N PHE A 245 8.94 14.00 -18.45
CA PHE A 245 9.94 14.16 -17.39
C PHE A 245 9.89 13.01 -16.38
N TRP A 246 8.68 12.62 -15.99
CA TRP A 246 8.43 11.58 -14.99
C TRP A 246 8.57 10.16 -15.55
N SER A 247 8.54 10.03 -16.88
CA SER A 247 8.80 8.75 -17.57
C SER A 247 10.30 8.43 -17.61
N ASN A 248 11.18 9.41 -17.36
CA ASN A 248 12.62 9.21 -17.26
C ASN A 248 13.00 8.75 -15.84
N ASP A 249 13.48 7.52 -15.71
CA ASP A 249 13.78 6.92 -14.40
C ASP A 249 14.86 7.69 -13.61
N LYS A 250 15.84 8.31 -14.28
CA LYS A 250 16.87 9.13 -13.62
C LYS A 250 16.24 10.35 -12.92
N ASN A 251 15.24 10.96 -13.55
CA ASN A 251 14.52 12.11 -13.00
C ASN A 251 13.63 11.68 -11.84
N ALA A 252 12.90 10.58 -12.00
CA ALA A 252 12.06 10.01 -10.94
C ALA A 252 12.87 9.61 -9.71
N ILE A 253 14.01 8.94 -9.88
CA ILE A 253 14.94 8.60 -8.78
C ILE A 253 15.46 9.87 -8.10
N SER A 254 15.85 10.89 -8.87
CA SER A 254 16.35 12.16 -8.31
C SER A 254 15.28 12.88 -7.48
N TYR A 255 14.03 12.89 -7.96
CA TYR A 255 12.89 13.38 -7.21
C TYR A 255 12.66 12.58 -5.92
N LEU A 256 12.61 11.24 -6.02
CA LEU A 256 12.34 10.37 -4.87
C LEU A 256 13.42 10.51 -3.80
N THR A 257 14.69 10.56 -4.19
CA THR A 257 15.81 10.83 -3.29
C THR A 257 15.63 12.15 -2.55
N TRP A 258 15.34 13.24 -3.26
CA TRP A 258 15.03 14.53 -2.65
C TRP A 258 13.83 14.45 -1.71
N PHE A 259 12.75 13.80 -2.14
CA PHE A 259 11.49 13.69 -1.41
C PHE A 259 11.65 12.88 -0.11
N ILE A 260 12.37 11.76 -0.14
CA ILE A 260 12.67 10.95 1.04
C ILE A 260 13.52 11.75 2.02
N ASN A 261 14.61 12.38 1.54
CA ASN A 261 15.43 13.26 2.38
C ASN A 261 14.61 14.39 3.02
N LYS A 262 13.72 15.01 2.24
CA LYS A 262 12.87 16.12 2.69
C LYS A 262 11.85 15.70 3.74
N THR A 263 11.28 14.50 3.63
CA THR A 263 10.17 14.04 4.47
C THR A 263 10.60 13.19 5.67
N LYS A 264 11.73 12.48 5.57
CA LYS A 264 12.20 11.53 6.59
C LYS A 264 13.56 11.89 7.19
N GLY A 265 14.24 12.92 6.67
CA GLY A 265 15.49 13.44 7.22
C GLY A 265 16.74 12.62 6.91
N ASP A 266 16.60 11.33 6.64
CA ASP A 266 17.70 10.44 6.25
C ASP A 266 17.27 9.44 5.18
N SER A 267 17.76 9.61 3.96
CA SER A 267 17.53 8.68 2.85
C SER A 267 18.17 7.31 3.04
N LYS A 268 19.10 7.13 4.00
CA LYS A 268 19.69 5.81 4.29
C LYS A 268 18.68 4.83 4.85
N LYS A 269 17.58 5.31 5.45
CA LYS A 269 16.55 4.46 6.04
C LYS A 269 15.31 4.38 5.16
N LEU A 270 15.42 3.67 4.03
CA LEU A 270 14.30 3.42 3.10
C LEU A 270 13.07 2.80 3.80
N SER A 271 13.24 2.04 4.89
CA SER A 271 12.11 1.51 5.69
C SER A 271 11.19 2.59 6.27
N SER A 272 11.66 3.82 6.42
CA SER A 272 10.83 4.95 6.87
C SER A 272 9.77 5.37 5.83
N CYS A 273 9.90 4.89 4.59
CA CYS A 273 9.00 5.19 3.47
C CYS A 273 7.65 4.49 3.56
N TYR A 274 7.49 3.43 4.39
CA TYR A 274 6.19 2.76 4.55
C TYR A 274 5.09 3.71 5.07
N GLY A 275 5.46 4.65 5.94
CA GLY A 275 4.55 5.71 6.42
C GLY A 275 4.44 6.92 5.49
N ILE A 276 4.77 6.80 4.21
CA ILE A 276 4.53 7.83 3.20
C ILE A 276 3.13 7.61 2.61
N THR A 277 2.38 8.70 2.45
CA THR A 277 0.99 8.67 1.95
C THR A 277 0.90 9.38 0.61
N LYS A 278 -0.20 9.15 -0.14
CA LYS A 278 -0.46 9.87 -1.40
C LYS A 278 -0.51 11.40 -1.20
N LYS A 279 -0.95 11.84 -0.03
CA LYS A 279 -0.96 13.26 0.37
C LYS A 279 0.45 13.83 0.43
N HIS A 280 1.42 13.09 0.97
CA HIS A 280 2.82 13.55 1.00
C HIS A 280 3.36 13.79 -0.41
N PHE A 281 3.11 12.88 -1.36
CA PHE A 281 3.49 13.07 -2.76
C PHE A 281 2.80 14.28 -3.39
N THR A 282 1.49 14.42 -3.19
CA THR A 282 0.71 15.54 -3.74
C THR A 282 1.22 16.89 -3.23
N GLN A 283 1.52 16.99 -1.93
CA GLN A 283 2.07 18.20 -1.30
C GLN A 283 3.51 18.51 -1.71
N ASN A 284 4.25 17.53 -2.25
CA ASN A 284 5.64 17.68 -2.64
C ASN A 284 5.82 17.46 -4.15
N TYR A 285 4.84 17.84 -4.97
CA TYR A 285 4.91 17.88 -6.44
C TYR A 285 4.98 16.51 -7.16
N GLY A 286 4.95 15.39 -6.46
CA GLY A 286 5.04 14.04 -7.04
C GLY A 286 3.74 13.42 -7.53
N HIS A 287 2.66 14.19 -7.68
CA HIS A 287 1.36 13.64 -8.09
C HIS A 287 1.39 13.00 -9.49
N HIS A 288 2.13 13.59 -10.44
CA HIS A 288 2.32 12.99 -11.76
C HIS A 288 3.08 11.66 -11.71
N LEU A 289 4.09 11.54 -10.83
CA LEU A 289 4.82 10.29 -10.63
C LEU A 289 3.90 9.19 -10.09
N LEU A 290 3.02 9.52 -9.15
CA LEU A 290 1.99 8.60 -8.66
C LEU A 290 1.07 8.14 -9.80
N LYS A 291 0.55 9.09 -10.60
CA LYS A 291 -0.37 8.81 -11.71
C LYS A 291 0.23 7.83 -12.72
N ILE A 292 1.49 8.03 -13.12
CA ILE A 292 2.21 7.14 -14.05
C ILE A 292 2.39 5.73 -13.47
N ASN A 293 2.41 5.60 -12.14
CA ASN A 293 2.52 4.32 -11.43
C ASN A 293 1.16 3.85 -10.89
N GLN A 294 0.06 4.14 -11.60
CA GLN A 294 -1.31 3.69 -11.30
C GLN A 294 -1.78 4.08 -9.89
N ASP A 295 -1.36 5.26 -9.43
CA ASP A 295 -1.62 5.78 -8.08
C ASP A 295 -1.23 4.81 -6.95
N SER A 296 -0.24 3.94 -7.19
CA SER A 296 0.25 2.92 -6.26
C SER A 296 1.61 3.32 -5.70
N LEU A 297 1.65 3.62 -4.40
CA LEU A 297 2.91 3.88 -3.69
C LEU A 297 3.87 2.68 -3.77
N PRO A 298 3.44 1.43 -3.51
CA PRO A 298 4.31 0.27 -3.70
C PRO A 298 4.93 0.19 -5.10
N HIS A 299 4.17 0.47 -6.16
CA HIS A 299 4.71 0.44 -7.53
C HIS A 299 5.82 1.46 -7.75
N VAL A 300 5.64 2.69 -7.23
CA VAL A 300 6.71 3.71 -7.32
C VAL A 300 7.99 3.19 -6.66
N PHE A 301 7.91 2.66 -5.45
CA PHE A 301 9.11 2.24 -4.72
C PHE A 301 9.73 0.96 -5.27
N LEU A 302 8.93 -0.03 -5.69
CA LEU A 302 9.42 -1.24 -6.34
C LEU A 302 10.11 -0.93 -7.67
N ARG A 303 9.58 0.01 -8.46
CA ARG A 303 10.15 0.39 -9.76
C ARG A 303 11.49 1.11 -9.61
N TYR A 304 11.57 2.10 -8.73
CA TYR A 304 12.74 2.98 -8.65
C TYR A 304 13.77 2.56 -7.59
N PHE A 305 13.42 1.63 -6.69
CA PHE A 305 14.32 1.04 -5.70
C PHE A 305 14.12 -0.48 -5.61
N PRO A 306 14.39 -1.23 -6.71
CA PRO A 306 14.11 -2.67 -6.78
C PRO A 306 15.00 -3.50 -5.84
N ASP A 307 16.20 -3.01 -5.51
CA ASP A 307 17.15 -3.70 -4.62
C ASP A 307 16.70 -3.72 -3.16
N TYR A 308 15.70 -2.90 -2.80
CA TYR A 308 15.15 -2.89 -1.46
C TYR A 308 14.02 -3.91 -1.34
N ASP A 309 14.09 -4.77 -0.32
CA ASP A 309 13.10 -5.82 -0.04
C ASP A 309 11.79 -5.25 0.51
N TRP A 310 11.03 -4.56 -0.36
CA TRP A 310 9.76 -3.93 -0.03
C TRP A 310 8.70 -4.96 0.36
N LYS A 311 8.21 -4.85 1.59
CA LYS A 311 7.06 -5.58 2.11
C LYS A 311 5.80 -4.79 1.75
N VAL A 312 5.24 -5.07 0.57
CA VAL A 312 4.17 -4.24 -0.01
C VAL A 312 2.96 -4.08 0.91
N TRP A 313 2.66 -5.07 1.75
CA TRP A 313 1.58 -5.03 2.73
C TRP A 313 1.81 -4.06 3.91
N LEU A 314 3.01 -3.50 4.06
CA LEU A 314 3.32 -2.50 5.09
C LEU A 314 3.02 -1.06 4.66
N PHE A 315 2.70 -0.80 3.38
CA PHE A 315 2.27 0.53 2.97
C PHE A 315 0.85 0.82 3.51
N ASP A 316 0.61 2.04 3.99
CA ASP A 316 -0.70 2.40 4.55
C ASP A 316 -1.83 2.48 3.49
N SER A 317 -1.47 2.61 2.21
CA SER A 317 -2.42 2.80 1.12
C SER A 317 -2.00 2.06 -0.14
N HIS A 318 -2.96 1.35 -0.71
CA HIS A 318 -2.87 0.64 -1.98
C HIS A 318 -4.07 1.00 -2.86
N PRO A 319 -3.98 0.88 -4.19
CA PRO A 319 -5.16 0.81 -5.03
C PRO A 319 -6.07 -0.34 -4.58
N GLU A 320 -7.38 -0.18 -4.81
CA GLU A 320 -8.34 -1.25 -4.53
C GLU A 320 -7.98 -2.53 -5.28
N GLY A 321 -8.12 -3.68 -4.63
CA GLY A 321 -7.75 -4.98 -5.22
C GLY A 321 -6.25 -5.26 -5.36
N TYR A 322 -5.36 -4.27 -5.20
CA TYR A 322 -3.92 -4.44 -5.40
C TYR A 322 -3.33 -5.57 -4.54
N LEU A 323 -3.59 -5.58 -3.23
CA LEU A 323 -3.10 -6.63 -2.34
C LEU A 323 -3.74 -8.00 -2.64
N LYS A 324 -4.99 -8.02 -3.13
CA LYS A 324 -5.66 -9.26 -3.55
C LYS A 324 -4.96 -9.87 -4.76
N LYS A 325 -4.59 -9.05 -5.76
CA LYS A 325 -3.78 -9.46 -6.92
C LYS A 325 -2.36 -9.86 -6.49
N TYR A 326 -1.73 -9.10 -5.60
CA TYR A 326 -0.39 -9.45 -5.11
C TYR A 326 -0.35 -10.82 -4.41
N PHE A 327 -1.34 -11.08 -3.54
CA PHE A 327 -1.47 -12.36 -2.83
C PHE A 327 -2.17 -13.47 -3.64
N SER A 328 -2.45 -13.27 -4.94
CA SER A 328 -2.83 -14.39 -5.81
C SER A 328 -1.62 -15.24 -6.21
N GLU A 329 -0.40 -14.67 -6.13
CA GLU A 329 0.84 -15.40 -6.43
C GLU A 329 1.35 -16.16 -5.20
N LYS A 330 1.50 -17.50 -5.30
CA LYS A 330 1.99 -18.38 -4.19
C LYS A 330 3.30 -17.86 -3.59
N LYS A 331 4.24 -17.39 -4.42
CA LYS A 331 5.54 -16.81 -4.01
C LYS A 331 5.38 -15.61 -3.07
N ASN A 332 4.43 -14.72 -3.34
CA ASN A 332 4.19 -13.53 -2.53
C ASN A 332 3.55 -13.87 -1.18
N VAL A 333 2.63 -14.85 -1.17
CA VAL A 333 2.04 -15.38 0.07
C VAL A 333 3.13 -16.03 0.93
N LYS A 334 4.01 -16.83 0.33
CA LYS A 334 5.17 -17.43 1.00
C LYS A 334 6.09 -16.36 1.61
N ASN A 335 6.48 -15.35 0.84
CA ASN A 335 7.32 -14.25 1.33
C ASN A 335 6.68 -13.52 2.53
N TYR A 336 5.36 -13.30 2.50
CA TYR A 336 4.61 -12.74 3.63
C TYR A 336 4.67 -13.65 4.86
N LEU A 337 4.38 -14.93 4.66
CA LEU A 337 4.30 -15.91 5.76
C LEU A 337 5.66 -16.09 6.45
N LEU A 338 6.75 -16.22 5.68
CA LEU A 338 8.11 -16.31 6.21
C LEU A 338 8.54 -15.03 6.95
N TRP A 339 8.20 -13.86 6.41
CA TRP A 339 8.43 -12.59 7.10
C TRP A 339 7.66 -12.51 8.43
N LEU A 340 6.37 -12.88 8.41
CA LEU A 340 5.54 -12.85 9.61
C LEU A 340 6.09 -13.80 10.69
N GLY A 341 6.31 -15.06 10.35
CA GLY A 341 6.79 -16.06 11.32
C GLY A 341 8.18 -15.72 11.84
N PHE A 342 9.17 -15.63 10.96
CA PHE A 342 10.57 -15.52 11.39
C PHE A 342 10.98 -14.11 11.83
N LYS A 343 10.47 -13.05 11.18
CA LYS A 343 10.88 -11.66 11.48
C LYS A 343 9.99 -11.00 12.52
N ILE A 344 8.69 -11.23 12.51
CA ILE A 344 7.75 -10.54 13.40
C ILE A 344 7.43 -11.36 14.65
N LEU A 345 7.08 -12.63 14.49
CA LEU A 345 6.73 -13.52 15.61
C LEU A 345 7.95 -14.17 16.26
N GLY A 346 9.12 -14.09 15.62
CA GLY A 346 10.38 -14.61 16.16
C GLY A 346 10.49 -16.12 16.15
N TYR A 347 9.70 -16.80 15.31
CA TYR A 347 9.74 -18.24 15.11
C TYR A 347 11.17 -18.70 14.74
N LYS A 348 11.54 -19.88 15.21
CA LYS A 348 12.88 -20.46 15.04
C LYS A 348 12.90 -21.60 14.05
N SER A 349 11.76 -22.25 13.82
CA SER A 349 11.62 -23.35 12.89
C SER A 349 10.26 -23.31 12.17
N TYR A 350 10.06 -24.21 11.21
CA TYR A 350 8.78 -24.31 10.49
C TYR A 350 7.66 -24.85 11.38
N GLU A 351 7.97 -25.68 12.38
CA GLU A 351 7.03 -26.21 13.36
C GLU A 351 6.36 -25.10 14.18
N ASP A 352 7.02 -23.98 14.41
CA ASP A 352 6.43 -22.86 15.14
C ASP A 352 5.20 -22.28 14.43
N PHE A 353 5.04 -22.50 13.12
CA PHE A 353 3.85 -22.03 12.39
C PHE A 353 2.56 -22.76 12.77
N TYR A 354 2.62 -23.91 13.46
CA TYR A 354 1.43 -24.51 14.09
C TYR A 354 0.81 -23.57 15.14
N LYS A 355 1.61 -22.66 15.72
CA LYS A 355 1.18 -21.67 16.72
C LYS A 355 0.56 -20.42 16.08
N LEU A 356 0.58 -20.29 14.76
CA LEU A 356 0.09 -19.11 14.06
C LEU A 356 -1.43 -18.98 14.23
N GLY A 357 -1.91 -17.83 14.71
CA GLY A 357 -3.33 -17.54 14.88
C GLY A 357 -3.88 -16.49 13.91
N LEU A 358 -5.22 -16.45 13.76
CA LEU A 358 -5.90 -15.40 12.98
C LEU A 358 -5.61 -14.00 13.55
N GLY A 359 -5.41 -13.90 14.87
CA GLY A 359 -5.01 -12.67 15.53
C GLY A 359 -3.66 -12.14 15.06
N ASP A 360 -2.71 -13.01 14.75
CA ASP A 360 -1.39 -12.63 14.23
C ASP A 360 -1.49 -12.06 12.82
N LEU A 361 -2.29 -12.71 11.97
CA LEU A 361 -2.58 -12.21 10.62
C LEU A 361 -3.30 -10.86 10.69
N LYS A 362 -4.31 -10.70 11.55
CA LYS A 362 -5.05 -9.45 11.73
C LYS A 362 -4.16 -8.29 12.16
N ARG A 363 -3.24 -8.51 13.10
CA ARG A 363 -2.33 -7.47 13.59
C ARG A 363 -1.25 -7.08 12.56
N ASN A 364 -0.96 -7.95 11.60
CA ASN A 364 0.16 -7.80 10.67
C ASN A 364 -0.30 -7.83 9.19
N TYR A 365 -1.45 -7.23 8.90
CA TYR A 365 -1.97 -7.01 7.53
C TYR A 365 -2.19 -8.28 6.68
N GLY A 366 -2.30 -9.45 7.32
CA GLY A 366 -2.39 -10.77 6.69
C GLY A 366 -3.79 -11.26 6.37
N LEU A 367 -4.84 -10.57 6.82
CA LEU A 367 -6.22 -11.02 6.56
C LEU A 367 -6.52 -11.08 5.06
N ILE A 368 -5.95 -10.16 4.28
CA ILE A 368 -6.12 -10.17 2.82
C ILE A 368 -5.47 -11.41 2.20
N ALA A 369 -4.29 -11.81 2.68
CA ALA A 369 -3.57 -12.98 2.19
C ALA A 369 -4.36 -14.28 2.41
N ILE A 370 -4.98 -14.45 3.57
CA ILE A 370 -5.76 -15.65 3.91
C ILE A 370 -7.19 -15.64 3.34
N SER A 371 -7.74 -14.45 3.03
CA SER A 371 -9.09 -14.30 2.46
C SER A 371 -9.22 -14.77 1.01
N ASN A 372 -8.11 -15.14 0.36
CA ASN A 372 -8.13 -15.72 -0.97
C ASN A 372 -9.00 -16.99 -0.97
N SER A 373 -9.84 -17.16 -2.01
CA SER A 373 -10.75 -18.31 -2.16
C SER A 373 -10.02 -19.65 -2.05
N LYS A 374 -8.73 -19.69 -2.41
CA LYS A 374 -7.85 -20.86 -2.25
C LYS A 374 -7.77 -21.36 -0.80
N TYR A 375 -7.71 -20.48 0.18
CA TYR A 375 -7.48 -20.85 1.58
C TYR A 375 -8.76 -20.92 2.42
N LYS A 376 -9.86 -20.32 1.94
CA LYS A 376 -11.17 -20.27 2.64
C LYS A 376 -11.03 -19.82 4.11
N SER A 377 -10.15 -18.85 4.38
CA SER A 377 -9.84 -18.36 5.73
C SER A 377 -9.26 -19.40 6.72
N SER A 378 -8.84 -20.58 6.26
CA SER A 378 -8.22 -21.62 7.09
C SER A 378 -6.72 -21.41 7.23
N ILE A 379 -6.23 -21.24 8.47
CA ILE A 379 -4.78 -21.11 8.76
C ILE A 379 -4.05 -22.38 8.34
N GLN A 380 -4.63 -23.54 8.61
CA GLN A 380 -4.07 -24.83 8.23
C GLN A 380 -3.84 -24.89 6.72
N LYS A 381 -4.84 -24.56 5.89
CA LYS A 381 -4.68 -24.50 4.43
C LYS A 381 -3.69 -23.41 4.00
N PHE A 382 -3.73 -22.25 4.64
CA PHE A 382 -2.85 -21.12 4.34
C PHE A 382 -1.39 -21.46 4.51
N VAL A 383 -1.02 -22.08 5.63
CA VAL A 383 0.35 -22.49 5.93
C VAL A 383 0.75 -23.70 5.09
N SER A 384 -0.03 -24.78 5.18
CA SER A 384 0.34 -26.07 4.56
C SER A 384 0.46 -26.00 3.04
N SER A 385 -0.43 -25.28 2.35
CA SER A 385 -0.37 -25.17 0.88
C SER A 385 0.54 -24.05 0.35
N THR A 386 1.11 -23.24 1.25
CA THR A 386 2.10 -22.20 0.89
C THR A 386 3.52 -22.68 1.11
N LEU A 387 3.73 -23.52 2.13
CA LEU A 387 5.03 -24.06 2.58
C LEU A 387 5.09 -25.59 2.46
N ASP A 388 4.36 -26.16 1.50
CA ASP A 388 4.33 -27.59 1.16
C ASP A 388 5.68 -28.11 0.67
N GLU A 389 6.46 -27.26 0.00
CA GLU A 389 7.79 -27.59 -0.52
C GLU A 389 8.87 -27.59 0.57
N GLU A 390 8.66 -26.86 1.67
CA GLU A 390 9.64 -26.69 2.76
C GLU A 390 9.45 -27.67 3.91
N PHE A 391 8.20 -28.05 4.18
CA PHE A 391 7.85 -28.71 5.43
C PHE A 391 6.68 -29.68 5.24
N LYS A 392 6.80 -30.88 5.80
CA LYS A 392 5.72 -31.86 5.80
C LYS A 392 4.78 -31.57 6.97
N TRP A 393 3.59 -31.08 6.65
CA TRP A 393 2.61 -30.66 7.64
C TRP A 393 1.74 -31.82 8.15
N GLU A 394 1.49 -31.82 9.45
CA GLU A 394 0.62 -32.74 10.20
C GLU A 394 -0.62 -31.94 10.59
N ILE A 395 -1.74 -32.15 9.89
CA ILE A 395 -2.85 -31.19 9.93
C ILE A 395 -3.51 -31.08 11.31
N TRP A 396 -3.45 -32.14 12.13
CA TRP A 396 -3.99 -32.19 13.49
C TRP A 396 -3.21 -31.34 14.50
N ARG A 397 -1.99 -30.90 14.17
CA ARG A 397 -1.19 -30.03 15.03
C ARG A 397 -1.56 -28.55 14.91
N PHE A 398 -2.32 -28.17 13.89
CA PHE A 398 -2.89 -26.83 13.85
C PHE A 398 -3.99 -26.70 14.90
N ARG A 399 -4.13 -25.50 15.45
CA ARG A 399 -5.20 -25.21 16.41
C ARG A 399 -6.57 -25.56 15.83
N VAL A 400 -7.26 -26.47 16.52
CA VAL A 400 -8.60 -26.94 16.16
C VAL A 400 -9.62 -25.83 16.39
N ILE A 401 -10.51 -25.64 15.42
CA ILE A 401 -11.65 -24.72 15.55
C ILE A 401 -12.79 -25.51 16.18
N PRO A 402 -13.29 -25.13 17.36
CA PRO A 402 -14.35 -25.89 18.04
C PRO A 402 -15.60 -26.05 17.18
N ARG A 403 -16.25 -27.21 17.29
CA ARG A 403 -17.54 -27.61 16.70
C ARG A 403 -17.59 -27.55 15.18
N HIS A 404 -16.46 -27.74 14.51
CA HIS A 404 -16.40 -27.71 13.07
C HIS A 404 -16.52 -29.13 12.48
N ARG A 405 -17.49 -29.42 11.60
CA ARG A 405 -17.71 -30.76 10.98
C ARG A 405 -16.43 -31.39 10.41
N ARG A 406 -15.58 -30.56 9.78
CA ARG A 406 -14.25 -30.97 9.26
C ARG A 406 -13.26 -31.53 10.29
N ASN A 407 -13.50 -31.36 11.60
CA ASN A 407 -12.61 -31.88 12.63
C ASN A 407 -12.60 -33.41 12.64
N PHE A 408 -13.66 -34.08 12.18
CA PHE A 408 -13.68 -35.54 12.05
C PHE A 408 -12.62 -36.06 11.07
N GLY A 409 -12.46 -35.41 9.91
CA GLY A 409 -11.41 -35.76 8.96
C GLY A 409 -10.00 -35.56 9.54
N ILE A 410 -9.80 -34.48 10.32
CA ILE A 410 -8.53 -34.21 11.01
C ILE A 410 -8.25 -35.27 12.09
N LEU A 411 -9.27 -35.67 12.84
CA LEU A 411 -9.20 -36.72 13.85
C LEU A 411 -8.85 -38.07 13.22
N ASN A 412 -9.50 -38.44 12.11
CA ASN A 412 -9.21 -39.67 11.39
C ASN A 412 -7.77 -39.71 10.86
N GLU A 413 -7.27 -38.59 10.32
CA GLU A 413 -5.85 -38.50 9.93
C GLU A 413 -4.90 -38.68 11.11
N TYR A 414 -5.25 -38.15 12.29
CA TYR A 414 -4.47 -38.32 13.51
C TYR A 414 -4.49 -39.75 14.03
N ILE A 415 -5.66 -40.39 14.08
CA ILE A 415 -5.80 -41.80 14.49
C ILE A 415 -5.01 -42.70 13.52
N ASN A 416 -5.10 -42.46 12.21
CA ASN A 416 -4.31 -43.19 11.21
C ASN A 416 -2.80 -42.99 11.39
N HIS A 417 -2.37 -41.80 11.81
CA HIS A 417 -0.99 -41.56 12.18
C HIS A 417 -0.58 -42.39 13.40
N LEU A 418 -1.43 -42.48 14.42
CA LEU A 418 -1.18 -43.30 15.61
C LEU A 418 -1.11 -44.80 15.28
N TYR A 419 -2.02 -45.32 14.44
CA TYR A 419 -1.96 -46.72 13.97
C TYR A 419 -0.61 -47.04 13.34
N LYS A 420 -0.14 -46.18 12.42
CA LYS A 420 1.16 -46.35 11.76
C LYS A 420 2.34 -46.20 12.73
N LEU A 421 2.26 -45.27 13.68
CA LEU A 421 3.33 -45.00 14.64
C LEU A 421 3.49 -46.15 15.65
N LEU A 422 2.38 -46.76 16.07
CA LEU A 422 2.34 -47.78 17.12
C LEU A 422 2.22 -49.20 16.58
N ASN A 423 2.11 -49.36 15.25
CA ASN A 423 2.00 -50.64 14.57
C ASN A 423 0.84 -51.50 15.13
N CYS A 424 -0.32 -50.88 15.29
CA CYS A 424 -1.58 -51.52 15.67
C CYS A 424 -2.63 -51.30 14.57
N SER A 425 -3.68 -52.13 14.57
CA SER A 425 -4.69 -52.11 13.51
C SER A 425 -6.12 -51.93 14.02
N THR A 426 -6.37 -52.12 15.32
CA THR A 426 -7.72 -52.02 15.90
C THR A 426 -7.83 -50.87 16.91
N PRO A 427 -9.02 -50.26 17.06
CA PRO A 427 -9.27 -49.23 18.06
C PRO A 427 -8.89 -49.67 19.48
N GLU A 428 -9.20 -50.92 19.85
CA GLU A 428 -8.94 -51.51 21.16
C GLU A 428 -7.43 -51.65 21.42
N GLU A 429 -6.66 -52.14 20.45
CA GLU A 429 -5.20 -52.22 20.52
C GLU A 429 -4.60 -50.83 20.71
N LEU A 430 -5.07 -49.84 19.95
CA LEU A 430 -4.56 -48.48 20.02
C LEU A 430 -4.82 -47.85 21.39
N ILE A 431 -6.04 -47.99 21.92
CA ILE A 431 -6.40 -47.51 23.27
C ILE A 431 -5.52 -48.20 24.31
N GLN A 432 -5.40 -49.52 24.26
CA GLN A 432 -4.63 -50.30 25.22
C GLN A 432 -3.15 -49.88 25.24
N ILE A 433 -2.52 -49.69 24.07
CA ILE A 433 -1.11 -49.29 23.95
C ILE A 433 -0.89 -47.86 24.46
N VAL A 434 -1.81 -46.94 24.15
CA VAL A 434 -1.68 -45.53 24.59
C VAL A 434 -1.88 -45.43 26.10
N ASP A 435 -2.85 -46.14 26.66
CA ASP A 435 -3.11 -46.17 28.11
C ASP A 435 -1.97 -46.86 28.87
N SER A 436 -1.40 -47.96 28.34
CA SER A 436 -0.27 -48.64 28.99
C SER A 436 0.97 -47.75 29.05
N LYS A 437 1.30 -47.06 27.94
CA LYS A 437 2.46 -46.15 27.88
C LYS A 437 2.30 -44.92 28.76
N LEU A 438 1.08 -44.37 28.86
CA LEU A 438 0.81 -43.24 29.75
C LEU A 438 1.04 -43.60 31.23
N ASN A 439 0.76 -44.85 31.60
CA ASN A 439 0.96 -45.36 32.97
C ASN A 439 2.43 -45.68 33.28
N GLU A 440 3.22 -46.12 32.30
CA GLU A 440 4.64 -46.45 32.48
C GLU A 440 5.49 -45.19 32.70
N ASP A 441 5.32 -44.15 31.87
CA ASP A 441 6.05 -42.89 31.99
C ASP A 441 5.23 -41.72 31.41
N PRO A 442 4.73 -40.79 32.23
CA PRO A 442 4.01 -39.61 31.76
C PRO A 442 4.80 -38.72 30.79
N THR A 443 6.14 -38.82 30.77
CA THR A 443 6.97 -38.12 29.77
C THR A 443 6.87 -38.75 28.37
N THR A 444 6.41 -40.00 28.28
CA THR A 444 6.07 -40.71 27.06
C THR A 444 4.61 -40.55 26.65
N ASP A 445 3.93 -39.49 27.12
CA ASP A 445 2.60 -39.11 26.64
C ASP A 445 2.63 -38.86 25.11
N ILE A 446 2.37 -39.93 24.36
CA ILE A 446 2.41 -39.95 22.89
C ILE A 446 1.46 -38.90 22.32
N ILE A 447 0.31 -38.69 22.97
CA ILE A 447 -0.67 -37.69 22.54
C ILE A 447 -0.05 -36.29 22.61
N LYS A 448 0.66 -35.98 23.69
CA LYS A 448 1.38 -34.71 23.84
C LYS A 448 2.57 -34.61 22.88
N ILE A 449 3.33 -35.68 22.68
CA ILE A 449 4.50 -35.72 21.78
C ILE A 449 4.08 -35.49 20.33
N THR A 450 3.01 -36.13 19.88
CA THR A 450 2.45 -36.01 18.52
C THR A 450 1.61 -34.75 18.31
N GLY A 451 1.37 -33.97 19.37
CA GLY A 451 0.56 -32.76 19.32
C GLY A 451 -0.93 -33.01 19.12
N GLY A 452 -1.42 -34.22 19.39
CA GLY A 452 -2.83 -34.60 19.20
C GLY A 452 -3.78 -34.18 20.33
N LYS A 453 -3.25 -33.60 21.41
CA LYS A 453 -4.06 -33.21 22.58
C LYS A 453 -5.22 -32.28 22.22
N ASP A 454 -4.98 -31.28 21.39
CA ASP A 454 -6.00 -30.29 21.02
C ASP A 454 -7.13 -30.90 20.19
N ILE A 455 -6.80 -31.83 19.28
CA ILE A 455 -7.83 -32.55 18.50
C ILE A 455 -8.61 -33.51 19.38
N LEU A 456 -7.96 -34.30 20.25
CA LEU A 456 -8.69 -35.20 21.15
C LEU A 456 -9.60 -34.45 22.13
N ASN A 457 -9.18 -33.29 22.66
CA ASN A 457 -10.01 -32.47 23.55
C ASN A 457 -11.35 -32.05 22.92
N GLU A 458 -11.37 -31.80 21.62
CA GLU A 458 -12.61 -31.51 20.87
C GLU A 458 -13.57 -32.72 20.87
N PHE A 459 -13.00 -33.93 20.90
CA PHE A 459 -13.72 -35.19 20.86
C PHE A 459 -13.84 -35.89 22.22
N GLY A 460 -13.79 -35.13 23.32
CA GLY A 460 -14.01 -35.65 24.68
C GLY A 460 -12.73 -35.92 25.49
N GLY A 461 -11.56 -35.60 24.92
CA GLY A 461 -10.27 -35.63 25.62
C GLY A 461 -9.59 -36.99 25.70
N SER A 462 -10.22 -38.05 25.19
CA SER A 462 -9.66 -39.41 25.16
C SER A 462 -9.85 -40.06 23.78
N LEU A 463 -9.04 -41.09 23.48
CA LEU A 463 -9.22 -41.89 22.28
C LEU A 463 -10.55 -42.64 22.30
N LYS A 464 -10.93 -43.22 23.44
CA LYS A 464 -12.22 -43.90 23.62
C LYS A 464 -13.40 -43.00 23.27
N SER A 465 -13.46 -41.79 23.83
CA SER A 465 -14.52 -40.82 23.51
C SER A 465 -14.45 -40.34 22.06
N SER A 466 -13.26 -40.34 21.46
CA SER A 466 -13.09 -39.97 20.05
C SER A 466 -13.64 -41.03 19.11
N PHE A 467 -13.38 -42.31 19.37
CA PHE A 467 -13.96 -43.43 18.63
C PHE A 467 -15.48 -43.49 18.79
N GLU A 468 -16.00 -43.35 20.01
CA GLU A 468 -17.46 -43.30 20.26
C GLU A 468 -18.13 -42.16 19.46
N LYS A 469 -17.48 -41.00 19.35
CA LYS A 469 -18.01 -39.89 18.52
C LYS A 469 -17.92 -40.17 17.02
N ILE A 470 -16.89 -40.87 16.55
CA ILE A 470 -16.77 -41.29 15.14
C ILE A 470 -17.88 -42.28 14.80
N GLU A 471 -18.05 -43.33 15.61
CA GLU A 471 -19.10 -44.34 15.43
C GLU A 471 -20.50 -43.72 15.45
N ASN A 472 -20.77 -42.81 16.40
CA ASN A 472 -22.05 -42.10 16.45
C ASN A 472 -22.29 -41.21 15.22
N LYS A 473 -21.23 -40.66 14.62
CA LYS A 473 -21.36 -39.85 13.40
C LYS A 473 -21.59 -40.74 12.18
N GLU A 474 -20.89 -41.87 12.08
CA GLU A 474 -21.08 -42.84 11.01
C GLU A 474 -22.51 -43.38 11.03
N ARG A 475 -23.04 -43.75 12.21
CA ARG A 475 -24.45 -44.15 12.37
C ARG A 475 -25.44 -43.05 11.96
N GLN A 476 -25.15 -41.79 12.28
CA GLN A 476 -26.00 -40.66 11.85
C GLN A 476 -25.96 -40.44 10.33
N GLU A 477 -24.80 -40.63 9.70
CA GLU A 477 -24.68 -40.51 8.23
C GLU A 477 -25.38 -41.70 7.54
N GLU A 478 -25.34 -42.91 8.11
CA GLU A 478 -26.13 -44.07 7.65
C GLU A 478 -27.65 -43.83 7.79
N GLU A 479 -28.11 -43.30 8.94
CA GLU A 479 -29.52 -42.92 9.14
C GLU A 479 -29.97 -41.82 8.16
N GLU A 480 -29.13 -40.81 7.89
CA GLU A 480 -29.41 -39.75 6.90
C GLU A 480 -29.47 -40.31 5.45
N GLU A 481 -28.62 -41.28 5.11
CA GLU A 481 -28.64 -41.95 3.80
C GLU A 481 -29.89 -42.85 3.64
N GLU A 482 -30.33 -43.57 4.68
CA GLU A 482 -31.58 -44.36 4.67
C GLU A 482 -32.82 -43.46 4.51
N GLU A 483 -32.86 -42.29 5.16
CA GLU A 483 -33.96 -41.31 4.99
C GLU A 483 -34.00 -40.71 3.57
N GLU A 484 -32.85 -40.41 2.96
CA GLU A 484 -32.79 -39.92 1.56
C GLU A 484 -33.24 -41.00 0.56
N GLU A 485 -32.96 -42.28 0.81
CA GLU A 485 -33.45 -43.40 -0.03
C GLU A 485 -34.97 -43.62 0.11
N GLU A 486 -35.55 -43.46 1.31
CA GLU A 486 -37.01 -43.56 1.51
C GLU A 486 -37.78 -42.41 0.86
N GLU A 487 -37.19 -41.21 0.75
CA GLU A 487 -37.81 -40.06 0.06
C GLU A 487 -37.77 -40.18 -1.47
N GLU A 488 -36.78 -40.86 -2.05
CA GLU A 488 -36.69 -41.05 -3.52
C GLU A 488 -37.74 -42.05 -4.07
N ASP A 489 -38.23 -42.98 -3.26
CA ASP A 489 -39.22 -43.99 -3.68
C ASP A 489 -40.67 -43.48 -3.70
N ASP A 490 -40.99 -42.35 -3.05
CA ASP A 490 -42.36 -41.81 -2.99
C ASP A 490 -42.69 -40.81 -4.12
N ASP A 491 -41.68 -40.43 -4.93
CA ASP A 491 -41.80 -39.51 -6.06
C ASP A 491 -42.04 -40.19 -7.42
N GLU A 492 -42.18 -41.53 -7.46
CA GLU A 492 -42.66 -42.26 -8.65
C GLU A 492 -44.19 -42.20 -8.83
N LYS A 493 -44.87 -41.27 -8.13
CA LYS A 493 -46.21 -40.88 -8.52
C LYS A 493 -46.11 -40.10 -9.81
N ASP A 494 -46.44 -40.79 -10.90
CA ASP A 494 -46.88 -40.25 -12.18
C ASP A 494 -47.60 -38.92 -11.98
N TYR A 495 -46.83 -37.82 -11.99
CA TYR A 495 -47.38 -36.52 -12.25
C TYR A 495 -47.71 -36.56 -13.74
N GLU A 496 -48.94 -37.01 -14.02
CA GLU A 496 -49.61 -36.88 -15.31
C GLU A 496 -49.35 -35.46 -15.81
N PHE A 497 -48.45 -35.36 -16.78
CA PHE A 497 -47.86 -34.13 -17.29
C PHE A 497 -48.82 -33.43 -18.28
N ASP A 498 -50.10 -33.38 -17.95
CA ASP A 498 -51.15 -33.04 -18.92
C ASP A 498 -51.75 -31.63 -18.79
N ASP A 499 -51.30 -30.76 -17.86
CA ASP A 499 -51.91 -29.42 -17.72
C ASP A 499 -50.97 -28.23 -17.42
N LEU A 500 -49.66 -28.32 -17.74
CA LEU A 500 -48.71 -27.19 -17.55
C LEU A 500 -48.18 -26.55 -18.85
N PHE A 501 -48.84 -26.80 -19.98
CA PHE A 501 -48.68 -26.02 -21.20
C PHE A 501 -49.54 -24.75 -21.18
N GLU A 502 -49.27 -23.79 -20.28
CA GLU A 502 -49.73 -22.39 -20.44
C GLU A 502 -49.11 -21.39 -19.43
N ILE A 503 -47.79 -21.44 -19.20
CA ILE A 503 -47.06 -20.26 -18.68
C ILE A 503 -45.80 -20.08 -19.53
N ASP A 504 -46.04 -19.77 -20.80
CA ASP A 504 -45.11 -19.04 -21.64
C ASP A 504 -45.69 -17.63 -21.77
N GLN A 505 -44.87 -16.60 -21.54
CA GLN A 505 -45.19 -15.17 -21.74
C GLN A 505 -46.02 -14.46 -20.64
N LYS A 506 -45.38 -14.16 -19.50
CA LYS A 506 -45.61 -13.03 -18.56
C LYS A 506 -44.75 -13.34 -17.33
N ASP A 507 -43.82 -12.54 -16.82
CA ASP A 507 -43.52 -11.14 -17.05
C ASP A 507 -42.03 -10.92 -16.79
N GLU A 508 -41.46 -10.12 -17.67
CA GLU A 508 -40.11 -9.57 -17.67
C GLU A 508 -39.86 -8.55 -16.52
N HIS A 509 -40.18 -8.86 -15.26
CA HIS A 509 -40.04 -7.88 -14.16
C HIS A 509 -38.83 -8.04 -13.22
N ILE A 510 -37.84 -8.89 -13.54
CA ILE A 510 -36.59 -9.03 -12.75
C ILE A 510 -35.40 -8.22 -13.34
N LYS A 511 -35.66 -7.24 -14.24
CA LYS A 511 -34.59 -6.35 -14.79
C LYS A 511 -34.68 -4.88 -14.40
N GLU A 512 -35.53 -4.49 -13.45
CA GLU A 512 -35.83 -3.06 -13.21
C GLU A 512 -35.26 -2.45 -11.92
N TYR A 513 -34.14 -2.96 -11.39
CA TYR A 513 -33.33 -2.22 -10.40
C TYR A 513 -31.93 -1.82 -10.87
N GLU A 514 -31.64 -1.94 -12.18
CA GLU A 514 -30.33 -1.58 -12.76
C GLU A 514 -30.38 -0.51 -13.88
N LYS A 515 -31.47 0.27 -14.03
CA LYS A 515 -31.58 1.24 -15.15
C LYS A 515 -31.87 2.71 -14.84
N ASP A 516 -32.02 3.13 -13.59
CA ASP A 516 -32.28 4.55 -13.25
C ASP A 516 -31.03 5.40 -12.94
N LEU A 517 -29.85 5.04 -13.47
CA LEU A 517 -28.61 5.82 -13.26
C LEU A 517 -27.88 6.21 -14.56
N LYS A 518 -28.59 6.24 -15.69
CA LYS A 518 -28.10 6.84 -16.93
C LYS A 518 -29.16 7.76 -17.51
N ASP A 519 -29.15 9.02 -17.07
CA ASP A 519 -29.46 10.21 -17.87
C ASP A 519 -29.55 11.43 -16.94
N GLU A 520 -28.39 11.93 -16.50
CA GLU A 520 -28.26 13.31 -16.01
C GLU A 520 -26.79 13.75 -16.18
N SER A 521 -26.36 13.78 -17.44
CA SER A 521 -25.13 14.45 -17.84
C SER A 521 -25.44 15.90 -18.22
N SER A 522 -25.55 16.80 -17.24
CA SER A 522 -25.17 18.20 -17.48
C SER A 522 -24.95 18.97 -16.18
N SER A 523 -23.74 19.51 -16.08
CA SER A 523 -23.36 20.70 -15.31
C SER A 523 -23.02 20.56 -13.80
N SER A 524 -21.84 21.11 -13.52
CA SER A 524 -21.40 21.73 -12.27
C SER A 524 -20.68 20.87 -11.23
N PRO A 525 -19.40 21.21 -10.89
CA PRO A 525 -18.58 20.43 -9.97
C PRO A 525 -18.68 20.94 -8.51
N TYR A 526 -18.38 20.02 -7.59
CA TYR A 526 -18.09 20.19 -6.15
C TYR A 526 -19.28 20.21 -5.17
N LYS A 527 -19.55 19.04 -4.57
CA LYS A 527 -19.58 18.80 -3.10
C LYS A 527 -20.06 17.37 -2.83
N THR A 528 -19.14 16.43 -2.59
CA THR A 528 -19.48 15.16 -1.96
C THR A 528 -19.04 15.19 -0.50
N ASP A 529 -20.01 15.37 0.39
CA ASP A 529 -19.90 15.04 1.80
C ASP A 529 -19.68 13.52 1.92
N LYS A 530 -18.51 13.13 2.43
CA LYS A 530 -18.25 11.74 2.82
C LYS A 530 -18.94 11.47 4.16
N LEU A 531 -20.05 10.74 4.08
CA LEU A 531 -20.66 9.97 5.15
C LEU A 531 -19.58 9.16 5.91
N TYR A 532 -19.39 9.51 7.18
CA TYR A 532 -18.58 8.74 8.11
C TYR A 532 -19.41 7.56 8.64
N PHE A 533 -19.05 6.34 8.25
CA PHE A 533 -19.40 5.13 9.01
C PHE A 533 -18.73 5.22 10.39
N LYS A 534 -19.52 5.55 11.42
CA LYS A 534 -19.12 5.39 12.83
C LYS A 534 -19.35 3.94 13.24
N PRO A 535 -18.34 3.21 13.76
CA PRO A 535 -18.59 1.96 14.45
C PRO A 535 -19.39 2.24 15.73
N LYS A 536 -20.54 1.55 15.89
CA LYS A 536 -21.35 1.55 17.13
C LYS A 536 -20.46 1.10 18.30
N LYS A 537 -20.29 1.97 19.29
CA LYS A 537 -19.75 1.59 20.61
C LYS A 537 -20.86 0.86 21.37
N THR A 538 -20.77 -0.46 21.47
CA THR A 538 -21.52 -1.23 22.47
C THR A 538 -20.90 -0.96 23.84
N THR A 539 -21.59 -0.15 24.65
CA THR A 539 -21.32 -0.01 26.08
C THR A 539 -21.77 -1.28 26.78
N ASN A 540 -20.83 -2.08 27.26
CA ASN A 540 -21.10 -3.18 28.19
C ASN A 540 -21.32 -2.58 29.57
N THR A 541 -22.58 -2.31 29.92
CA THR A 541 -23.00 -1.98 31.28
C THR A 541 -23.05 -3.25 32.11
N LYS A 542 -22.23 -3.27 33.16
CA LYS A 542 -22.24 -4.24 34.27
C LYS A 542 -23.67 -4.47 34.78
N TYR A 543 -24.09 -5.72 34.82
CA TYR A 543 -25.09 -6.20 35.77
C TYR A 543 -24.39 -7.04 36.83
N ASN A 544 -24.17 -6.45 38.01
CA ASN A 544 -24.00 -7.18 39.26
C ASN A 544 -25.38 -7.19 39.93
N LYS A 545 -25.98 -8.37 40.11
CA LYS A 545 -27.04 -8.57 41.10
C LYS A 545 -26.59 -9.69 42.03
N LYS A 546 -26.35 -9.31 43.28
CA LYS A 546 -26.29 -10.19 44.44
C LYS A 546 -27.68 -10.78 44.68
N LYS A 547 -27.78 -12.11 44.76
CA LYS A 547 -28.23 -12.84 45.95
C LYS A 547 -27.69 -14.27 45.86
#